data_AF-A0A4R6ZNF3-F1
#
_entry.id   AF-A0A4R6ZNF3-F1
#
_cell.length_a   1.000
_cell.length_b   1.000
_cell.length_c   1.000
_cell.angle_alpha   90.00
_cell.angle_beta   90.00
_cell.angle_gamma   90.00
#
_symmetry.space_group_name_H-M   'P 1'
#
loop_
_entity.id
_entity.type
_entity.pdbx_description
1 polymer ?
#
loop_
_entity_poly.entity_id
_entity_poly.type
_entity_poly.pdbx_seq_one_letter_code
_entity_poly.pdbx_strand_id
1 'polypeptide(L)'
;MAHYTSVRGEVSELVASCLLMTELGWEVSKPLVPELYDLLGRDPETGAFHRVQVKTVRRRHDRDNQPVIYATNSKGEAYMPTDVDYIIGVEGNIAYLFDCRGKKEYWLNEENTEVSATKYTLLGA
;
A
#
# COMPACT_ATOMS: atom_id res chain seq x y z
N MET A 1 0.66 22.43 -8.35
CA MET A 1 1.23 21.28 -7.59
C MET A 1 0.17 20.31 -7.09
N ALA A 2 -0.93 20.75 -6.45
CA ALA A 2 -1.99 19.86 -5.95
C ALA A 2 -2.52 18.88 -7.01
N HIS A 3 -2.84 19.36 -8.22
CA HIS A 3 -3.31 18.53 -9.32
C HIS A 3 -2.34 17.40 -9.70
N TYR A 4 -1.03 17.68 -9.74
CA TYR A 4 -0.03 16.66 -10.08
C TYR A 4 0.11 15.59 -9.00
N THR A 5 0.04 15.99 -7.72
CA THR A 5 0.05 15.05 -6.59
C THR A 5 -1.19 14.18 -6.58
N SER A 6 -2.37 14.73 -6.89
CA SER A 6 -3.62 13.97 -7.00
C SER A 6 -3.57 12.96 -8.14
N VAL A 7 -3.09 13.36 -9.33
CA VAL A 7 -2.92 12.43 -10.47
C VAL A 7 -1.95 11.30 -10.11
N ARG A 8 -0.85 11.59 -9.42
CA ARG A 8 0.10 10.57 -8.98
C ARG A 8 -0.52 9.57 -7.99
N GLY A 9 -1.39 10.04 -7.09
CA GLY A 9 -2.16 9.19 -6.18
C GLY A 9 -3.07 8.25 -6.96
N GLU A 10 -3.90 8.79 -7.85
CA GLU A 10 -4.83 8.00 -8.68
C GLU A 10 -4.10 6.97 -9.57
N VAL A 11 -2.98 7.34 -10.18
CA VAL A 11 -2.16 6.38 -10.94
C VAL A 11 -1.61 5.27 -10.03
N SER A 12 -1.22 5.60 -8.80
CA SER A 12 -0.77 4.57 -7.83
C SER A 12 -1.91 3.62 -7.49
N GLU A 13 -3.14 4.11 -7.31
CA GLU A 13 -4.32 3.28 -7.04
C GLU A 13 -4.68 2.38 -8.22
N LEU A 14 -4.54 2.88 -9.46
CA LEU A 14 -4.73 2.07 -10.67
C LEU A 14 -3.70 0.94 -10.76
N VAL A 15 -2.41 1.25 -10.55
CA VAL A 15 -1.34 0.23 -10.56
C VAL A 15 -1.58 -0.81 -9.47
N ALA A 16 -1.89 -0.37 -8.24
CA ALA A 16 -2.22 -1.27 -7.14
C ALA A 16 -3.41 -2.19 -7.50
N SER A 17 -4.47 -1.63 -8.08
CA SER A 17 -5.64 -2.40 -8.51
C SER A 17 -5.27 -3.44 -9.55
N CYS A 18 -4.50 -3.06 -10.58
CA CYS A 18 -4.01 -3.98 -11.60
C CYS A 18 -3.24 -5.14 -10.97
N LEU A 19 -2.25 -4.86 -10.12
CA LEU A 19 -1.40 -5.88 -9.51
C LEU A 19 -2.18 -6.83 -8.58
N LEU A 20 -3.10 -6.30 -7.76
CA LEU A 20 -3.97 -7.12 -6.91
C LEU A 20 -4.84 -8.07 -7.76
N MET A 21 -5.37 -7.60 -8.88
CA MET A 21 -6.16 -8.43 -9.79
C MET A 21 -5.30 -9.46 -10.55
N THR A 22 -4.14 -9.07 -11.06
CA THR A 22 -3.34 -9.93 -11.94
C THR A 22 -2.52 -10.97 -11.19
N GLU A 23 -2.02 -10.63 -9.99
CA GLU A 23 -1.09 -11.51 -9.26
C GLU A 23 -1.74 -12.24 -8.08
N LEU A 24 -2.68 -11.59 -7.39
CA LEU A 24 -3.42 -12.23 -6.30
C LEU A 24 -4.79 -12.75 -6.73
N GLY A 25 -5.26 -12.39 -7.94
CA GLY A 25 -6.58 -12.78 -8.44
C GLY A 25 -7.74 -12.10 -7.70
N TRP A 26 -7.49 -11.01 -6.98
CA TRP A 26 -8.50 -10.35 -6.15
C TRP A 26 -9.51 -9.58 -7.00
N GLU A 27 -10.78 -9.58 -6.59
CA GLU A 27 -11.76 -8.62 -7.12
C GLU A 27 -11.54 -7.27 -6.43
N VAL A 28 -11.31 -6.20 -7.18
CA VAL A 28 -11.01 -4.87 -6.61
C VAL A 28 -12.15 -3.90 -6.87
N SER A 29 -12.56 -3.16 -5.84
CA SER A 29 -13.55 -2.09 -5.92
C SER A 29 -13.08 -0.82 -5.21
N LYS A 30 -13.55 0.35 -5.66
CA LYS A 30 -13.25 1.66 -5.07
C LYS A 30 -14.53 2.24 -4.44
N PRO A 31 -14.47 2.81 -3.22
CA PRO A 31 -15.65 3.38 -2.59
C PRO A 31 -16.07 4.68 -3.32
N LEU A 32 -17.39 4.89 -3.43
CA LEU A 32 -17.94 6.11 -4.04
C LEU A 32 -17.76 7.33 -3.14
N VAL A 33 -17.79 7.10 -1.82
CA VAL A 33 -17.57 8.11 -0.79
C VAL A 33 -16.15 7.94 -0.23
N PRO A 34 -15.39 9.02 0.04
CA PRO A 34 -14.07 8.90 0.63
C PRO A 34 -14.10 8.16 1.97
N GLU A 35 -13.32 7.08 2.06
CA GLU A 35 -13.15 6.25 3.24
C GLU A 35 -11.70 6.34 3.77
N LEU A 36 -11.42 5.66 4.87
CA LEU A 36 -10.05 5.50 5.39
C LEU A 36 -9.18 4.56 4.55
N TYR A 37 -9.75 3.87 3.56
CA TYR A 37 -9.08 3.01 2.60
C TYR A 37 -9.39 3.48 1.18
N ASP A 38 -8.51 3.16 0.24
CA ASP A 38 -8.70 3.54 -1.17
C ASP A 38 -9.36 2.41 -1.97
N LEU A 39 -9.07 1.15 -1.62
CA LEU A 39 -9.55 -0.04 -2.34
C LEU A 39 -10.14 -1.08 -1.37
N LEU A 40 -11.16 -1.78 -1.83
CA LEU A 40 -11.68 -2.99 -1.20
C LEU A 40 -11.37 -4.18 -2.12
N GLY A 41 -10.49 -5.06 -1.67
CA GLY A 41 -10.12 -6.29 -2.37
C GLY A 41 -10.87 -7.48 -1.80
N ARG A 42 -11.38 -8.37 -2.65
CA ARG A 42 -11.96 -9.64 -2.24
C ARG A 42 -11.03 -10.78 -2.63
N ASP A 43 -10.60 -11.54 -1.63
CA ASP A 43 -9.76 -12.71 -1.81
C ASP A 43 -10.56 -13.83 -2.51
N PRO A 44 -10.08 -14.37 -3.65
CA PRO A 44 -10.78 -15.40 -4.40
C PRO A 44 -10.78 -16.77 -3.69
N GLU A 45 -9.82 -17.04 -2.80
CA GLU A 45 -9.71 -18.32 -2.10
C GLU A 45 -10.62 -18.35 -0.87
N THR A 46 -10.62 -17.28 -0.08
CA THR A 46 -11.38 -17.22 1.18
C THR A 46 -12.74 -16.52 1.04
N GLY A 47 -12.91 -15.70 0.00
CA GLY A 47 -14.07 -14.83 -0.18
C GLY A 47 -14.11 -13.63 0.77
N ALA A 48 -13.09 -13.44 1.61
CA ALA A 48 -13.00 -12.34 2.56
C ALA A 48 -12.74 -11.00 1.85
N PHE A 49 -13.27 -9.93 2.44
CA PHE A 49 -13.01 -8.57 1.98
C PHE A 49 -11.92 -7.93 2.83
N HIS A 50 -11.00 -7.23 2.17
CA HIS A 50 -9.87 -6.56 2.76
C HIS A 50 -9.81 -5.10 2.31
N ARG A 51 -9.73 -4.19 3.29
CA ARG A 51 -9.57 -2.76 3.09
C ARG A 51 -8.10 -2.44 2.88
N VAL A 52 -7.77 -1.81 1.76
CA VAL A 52 -6.40 -1.53 1.35
C VAL A 52 -6.22 -0.03 1.18
N GLN A 53 -5.24 0.53 1.90
CA GLN A 53 -4.78 1.90 1.69
C GLN A 53 -3.56 1.91 0.77
N VAL A 54 -3.66 2.67 -0.31
CA VAL A 54 -2.60 2.90 -1.28
C VAL A 54 -1.75 4.09 -0.86
N LYS A 55 -0.44 3.95 -0.97
CA LYS A 55 0.54 5.01 -0.78
C LYS A 55 1.58 4.95 -1.89
N THR A 56 2.05 6.10 -2.33
CA THR A 56 3.23 6.14 -3.20
C THR A 56 4.50 6.05 -2.36
N VAL A 57 5.42 5.16 -2.74
CA VAL A 57 6.73 5.01 -2.11
C VAL A 57 7.53 6.30 -2.22
N ARG A 58 8.28 6.62 -1.17
CA ARG A 58 9.27 7.70 -1.16
C ARG A 58 10.65 7.10 -0.92
N ARG A 59 11.68 7.65 -1.56
CA ARG A 59 13.07 7.28 -1.26
C ARG A 59 13.70 8.34 -0.38
N ARG A 60 14.36 7.89 0.69
CA ARG A 60 15.06 8.76 1.64
C ARG A 60 16.55 8.82 1.30
N HIS A 61 17.00 9.98 0.79
CA HIS A 61 18.41 10.19 0.44
C HIS A 61 19.35 10.19 1.65
N ASP A 62 18.85 10.47 2.84
CA ASP A 62 19.57 10.46 4.12
C ASP A 62 19.88 9.05 4.65
N ARG A 63 19.36 8.00 4.00
CA ARG A 63 19.58 6.59 4.36
C ARG A 63 19.67 5.70 3.12
N ASP A 64 20.73 5.85 2.33
CA ASP A 64 21.04 5.02 1.16
C ASP A 64 19.89 4.86 0.15
N ASN A 65 19.07 5.90 -0.01
CA ASN A 65 17.96 5.91 -0.97
C ASN A 65 16.94 4.78 -0.73
N GLN A 66 16.85 4.30 0.53
CA GLN A 66 15.94 3.24 0.92
C GLN A 66 14.48 3.65 0.66
N PRO A 67 13.66 2.73 0.10
CA PRO A 67 12.26 3.00 -0.11
C PRO A 67 11.48 2.88 1.20
N VAL A 68 10.68 3.91 1.50
CA VAL A 68 9.86 4.03 2.70
C VAL A 68 8.43 4.41 2.33
N ILE A 69 7.48 3.82 3.03
CA ILE A 69 6.06 4.10 2.89
C ILE A 69 5.57 4.78 4.15
N TYR A 70 5.02 5.97 3.99
CA TYR A 70 4.39 6.72 5.06
C TYR A 70 2.92 6.34 5.16
N ALA A 71 2.60 5.51 6.14
CA ALA A 71 1.26 5.02 6.42
C ALA A 71 0.57 5.90 7.47
N THR A 72 0.50 7.20 7.19
CA THR A 72 -0.26 8.15 8.02
C THR A 72 -1.46 8.71 7.27
N ASN A 73 -2.53 8.98 8.02
CA ASN A 73 -3.69 9.70 7.53
C ASN A 73 -3.40 11.20 7.37
N SER A 74 -4.40 11.97 6.94
CA SER A 74 -4.29 13.43 6.76
C SER A 74 -3.98 14.21 8.04
N LYS A 75 -4.20 13.61 9.23
CA LYS A 75 -3.87 14.16 10.55
C LYS A 75 -2.47 13.78 11.04
N GLY A 76 -1.72 12.96 10.29
CA GLY A 76 -0.39 12.47 10.67
C GLY A 76 -0.42 11.31 11.68
N GLU A 77 -1.59 10.70 11.89
CA GLU A 77 -1.78 9.51 12.73
C GLU A 77 -1.56 8.25 11.89
N ALA A 78 -1.04 7.19 12.50
CA ALA A 78 -0.90 5.91 11.82
C ALA A 78 -2.28 5.29 11.55
N TYR A 79 -2.43 4.61 10.42
CA TYR A 79 -3.59 3.74 10.22
C TYR A 79 -3.54 2.58 11.21
N MET A 80 -4.67 2.27 11.84
CA MET A 80 -4.81 1.11 12.70
C MET A 80 -5.32 -0.10 11.92
N PRO A 81 -5.05 -1.34 12.39
CA PRO A 81 -5.62 -2.54 11.79
C PRO A 81 -7.16 -2.56 11.80
N THR A 82 -7.78 -1.77 12.69
CA THR A 82 -9.22 -1.55 12.71
C THR A 82 -9.73 -0.69 11.56
N ASP A 83 -8.86 0.14 10.97
CA ASP A 83 -9.23 1.08 9.90
C ASP A 83 -9.02 0.46 8.52
N VAL A 84 -7.86 -0.17 8.35
CA VAL A 84 -7.42 -0.81 7.09
C VAL A 84 -6.71 -2.11 7.41
N ASP A 85 -6.89 -3.10 6.55
CA ASP A 85 -6.31 -4.43 6.74
C ASP A 85 -4.91 -4.48 6.12
N TYR A 86 -4.71 -3.80 4.98
CA TYR A 86 -3.43 -3.72 4.29
C TYR A 86 -3.02 -2.30 3.94
N ILE A 87 -1.71 -2.08 3.92
CA ILE A 87 -1.06 -0.93 3.29
C ILE A 87 -0.34 -1.42 2.04
N ILE A 88 -0.57 -0.77 0.89
CA ILE A 88 0.17 -1.06 -0.34
C ILE A 88 0.98 0.16 -0.78
N GLY A 89 2.29 -0.02 -0.91
CA GLY A 89 3.22 1.00 -1.38
C GLY A 89 3.54 0.80 -2.85
N VAL A 90 3.25 1.79 -3.71
CA VAL A 90 3.51 1.70 -5.16
C VAL A 90 4.74 2.51 -5.56
N GLU A 91 5.62 1.90 -6.34
CA GLU A 91 6.78 2.53 -6.97
C GLU A 91 6.84 2.16 -8.46
N GLY A 92 6.42 3.07 -9.33
CA GLY A 92 6.35 2.77 -10.77
C GLY A 92 5.33 1.67 -11.05
N ASN A 93 5.81 0.52 -11.54
CA ASN A 93 4.99 -0.64 -11.88
C ASN A 93 5.06 -1.78 -10.85
N ILE A 94 5.79 -1.58 -9.76
CA ILE A 94 5.87 -2.55 -8.65
C ILE A 94 5.11 -2.04 -7.43
N ALA A 95 4.67 -2.96 -6.59
CA ALA A 95 4.02 -2.64 -5.34
C ALA A 95 4.45 -3.55 -4.20
N TYR A 96 4.43 -3.00 -2.99
CA TYR A 96 4.79 -3.67 -1.76
C TYR A 96 3.56 -3.73 -0.86
N LEU A 97 3.01 -4.92 -0.63
CA LEU A 97 1.81 -5.14 0.17
C LEU A 97 2.18 -5.56 1.60
N PHE A 98 1.63 -4.87 2.60
CA PHE A 98 1.91 -5.08 4.01
C PHE A 98 0.63 -5.26 4.81
N ASP A 99 0.64 -6.15 5.80
CA ASP A 99 -0.38 -6.11 6.86
C ASP A 99 -0.31 -4.75 7.58
N CYS A 100 -1.48 -4.16 7.85
CA CYS A 100 -1.55 -2.99 8.72
C CYS A 100 -1.18 -3.37 10.16
N ARG A 101 -0.20 -2.69 10.73
CA ARG A 101 0.36 -2.94 12.07
C ARG A 101 0.33 -1.71 13.00
N GLY A 102 -0.42 -0.66 12.65
CA GLY A 102 -0.44 0.57 13.47
C GLY A 102 0.84 1.41 13.38
N LYS A 103 1.69 1.19 12.35
CA LYS A 103 2.98 1.90 12.18
C LYS A 103 2.82 3.10 11.25
N LYS A 104 3.57 4.18 11.53
CA LYS A 104 3.63 5.38 10.66
C LYS A 104 4.52 5.20 9.43
N GLU A 105 5.52 4.33 9.52
CA GLU A 105 6.48 4.08 8.45
C GLU A 105 6.70 2.58 8.28
N TYR A 106 6.68 2.13 7.02
CA TYR A 106 7.03 0.77 6.61
C TYR A 106 8.30 0.85 5.76
N TRP A 107 9.33 0.14 6.22
CA TRP A 107 10.67 0.16 5.66
C TRP A 107 10.94 -1.12 4.88
N LEU A 108 11.49 -0.97 3.69
CA LEU A 108 11.88 -2.05 2.79
C LEU A 108 13.39 -2.29 2.96
N ASN A 109 13.79 -2.99 4.02
CA ASN A 109 15.17 -3.46 4.13
C ASN A 109 15.32 -4.70 3.23
N GLU A 110 16.06 -4.56 2.13
CA GLU A 110 16.15 -5.54 1.04
C GLU A 110 16.91 -6.84 1.37
N GLU A 111 17.49 -7.02 2.56
CA GLU A 111 18.40 -8.14 2.79
C GLU A 111 17.84 -9.30 3.63
N ASN A 112 16.67 -9.18 4.25
CA ASN A 112 16.15 -10.30 5.03
C ASN A 112 14.63 -10.26 5.27
N THR A 113 13.88 -10.99 4.46
CA THR A 113 12.43 -11.17 4.64
C THR A 113 12.08 -11.96 5.91
N GLU A 114 13.04 -12.67 6.52
CA GLU A 114 12.84 -13.42 7.77
C GLU A 114 13.19 -12.64 9.05
N VAL A 115 14.08 -11.63 8.95
CA VAL A 115 14.58 -10.85 10.11
C VAL A 115 14.14 -9.38 10.08
N SER A 116 13.66 -8.88 8.94
CA SER A 116 13.13 -7.52 8.88
C SER A 116 11.84 -7.42 9.71
N ALA A 117 11.70 -6.33 10.48
CA ALA A 117 10.53 -6.06 11.31
C ALA A 117 9.21 -5.85 10.51
N THR A 118 9.27 -6.04 9.18
CA THR A 118 8.25 -5.66 8.21
C THR A 118 8.20 -6.70 7.09
N LYS A 119 7.36 -7.73 7.25
CA LYS A 119 7.06 -8.69 6.18
C LYS A 119 6.16 -8.02 5.14
N TYR A 120 6.45 -8.23 3.87
CA TYR A 120 5.66 -7.75 2.75
C TYR A 120 5.61 -8.76 1.61
N THR A 121 4.61 -8.62 0.76
CA THR A 121 4.52 -9.31 -0.53
C THR A 121 4.90 -8.30 -1.62
N LEU A 122 5.89 -8.66 -2.44
CA LEU A 122 6.26 -7.88 -3.61
C LEU A 122 5.36 -8.29 -4.77
N LEU A 123 4.81 -7.30 -5.47
CA LEU A 123 3.98 -7.45 -6.66
C LEU A 123 4.64 -6.71 -7.83
N GLY A 124 4.52 -7.25 -9.03
CA GLY A 124 5.03 -6.66 -10.28
C GLY A 124 6.51 -6.95 -10.57
N ALA A 125 7.10 -7.90 -9.85
CA ALA A 125 8.52 -8.27 -9.96
C ALA A 125 8.78 -9.40 -10.95
#